data_AF-A0A0C3C0F9-F1
#
_entry.id   AF-A0A0C3C0F9-F1
#
_cell.length_a   1.000
_cell.length_b   1.000
_cell.length_c   1.000
_cell.angle_alpha   90.00
_cell.angle_beta   90.00
_cell.angle_gamma   90.00
#
_symmetry.space_group_name_H-M   'P 1'
#
loop_
_entity.id
_entity.type
_entity.pdbx_description
1 polymer ?
#
loop_
_entity_poly.entity_id
_entity_poly.type
_entity_poly.pdbx_seq_one_letter_code
_entity_poly.pdbx_strand_id
1 'polypeptide(L)'
;MAPSIVKFIPVDPTTRPISQEDIENWRIQPKELVGKYFLSTELLRRVFLVDDYSVSQRKGAQYDVLYEDTGLDETLTIKPETLLEMVAEAELVTNALPRH
;
A
#
# COMPACT_ATOMS: atom_id res chain seq x y z
N MET A 1 -24.14 -2.62 16.89
CA MET A 1 -23.32 -1.71 16.07
C MET A 1 -22.55 -2.59 15.12
N ALA A 2 -22.84 -2.55 13.82
CA ALA A 2 -21.98 -3.21 12.83
C ALA A 2 -20.63 -2.48 12.84
N PRO A 3 -19.49 -3.20 12.77
CA PRO A 3 -18.18 -2.56 12.73
C PRO A 3 -18.11 -1.68 11.49
N SER A 4 -17.68 -0.44 11.66
CA SER A 4 -17.41 0.48 10.57
C SER A 4 -16.32 -0.14 9.71
N ILE A 5 -16.63 -0.50 8.46
CA ILE A 5 -15.60 -0.79 7.46
C ILE A 5 -14.82 0.53 7.33
N VAL A 6 -13.61 0.57 7.91
CA VAL A 6 -12.74 1.73 7.83
C VAL A 6 -12.35 1.86 6.36
N LYS A 7 -12.91 2.85 5.68
CA LYS A 7 -12.48 3.17 4.31
C LYS A 7 -11.13 3.85 4.37
N PHE A 8 -10.16 3.26 3.71
CA PHE A 8 -8.79 3.79 3.61
C PHE A 8 -8.70 4.95 2.63
N ILE A 9 -9.65 5.02 1.69
CA ILE A 9 -9.69 6.04 0.64
C ILE A 9 -11.04 6.77 0.61
N PRO A 10 -11.09 8.00 0.07
CA PRO A 10 -12.35 8.70 -0.13
C PRO A 10 -13.26 7.95 -1.12
N VAL A 11 -14.55 8.29 -1.11
CA VAL A 11 -15.57 7.69 -2.01
C VAL A 11 -15.20 7.88 -3.48
N ASP A 12 -14.63 9.04 -3.81
CA ASP A 12 -14.11 9.38 -5.13
C ASP A 12 -12.58 9.55 -5.07
N PRO A 13 -11.80 8.45 -5.14
CA PRO A 13 -10.35 8.53 -5.12
C PRO A 13 -9.83 9.11 -6.43
N THR A 14 -8.90 10.06 -6.31
CA THR A 14 -8.09 10.51 -7.44
C THR A 14 -6.82 9.67 -7.48
N THR A 15 -6.62 8.94 -8.57
CA THR A 15 -5.47 8.06 -8.74
C THR A 15 -4.52 8.58 -9.81
N ARG A 16 -3.26 8.12 -9.77
CA ARG A 16 -2.30 8.25 -10.86
C ARG A 16 -1.57 6.93 -11.10
N PRO A 17 -1.14 6.64 -12.34
CA PRO A 17 -0.27 5.50 -12.60
C PRO A 17 1.09 5.68 -11.90
N ILE A 18 1.73 4.55 -11.58
CA ILE A 18 3.09 4.52 -11.06
C ILE A 18 4.08 4.61 -12.20
N SER A 19 5.06 5.52 -12.08
CA SER A 19 6.14 5.63 -13.04
C SER A 19 7.32 4.75 -12.64
N GLN A 20 8.20 4.45 -13.59
CA GLN A 20 9.46 3.75 -13.28
C GLN A 20 10.33 4.54 -12.30
N GLU A 21 10.31 5.88 -12.39
CA GLU A 21 11.03 6.77 -11.45
C GLU A 21 10.52 6.61 -10.01
N ASP A 22 9.20 6.44 -9.81
CA ASP A 22 8.64 6.16 -8.50
C ASP A 22 9.21 4.85 -7.92
N ILE A 23 9.25 3.78 -8.73
CA ILE A 23 9.79 2.48 -8.33
C ILE A 23 11.27 2.58 -7.96
N GLU A 24 12.06 3.29 -8.77
CA GLU A 24 13.48 3.50 -8.51
C GLU A 24 13.71 4.30 -7.23
N ASN A 25 12.91 5.36 -7.02
CA ASN A 25 12.96 6.15 -5.79
C ASN A 25 12.62 5.31 -4.56
N TRP A 26 11.59 4.47 -4.63
CA TRP A 26 11.19 3.62 -3.51
C TRP A 26 12.15 2.45 -3.24
N ARG A 27 12.91 2.00 -4.23
CA ARG A 27 14.04 1.08 -4.01
C ARG A 27 15.13 1.72 -3.18
N ILE A 28 15.45 2.99 -3.45
CA ILE A 28 16.50 3.75 -2.75
C ILE A 28 16.01 4.20 -1.38
N GLN A 29 14.73 4.60 -1.29
CA GLN A 29 14.09 5.10 -0.08
C GLN A 29 12.82 4.31 0.27
N PRO A 30 12.96 3.06 0.75
CA PRO A 30 11.84 2.18 1.11
C PRO A 30 10.76 2.82 1.99
N LYS A 31 11.17 3.66 2.93
CA LYS A 31 10.26 4.31 3.87
C LYS A 31 9.29 5.30 3.24
N GLU A 32 9.57 5.80 2.03
CA GLU A 32 8.64 6.72 1.35
C GLU A 32 7.36 6.03 0.87
N LEU A 33 7.36 4.70 0.74
CA LEU A 33 6.17 3.91 0.46
C LEU A 33 5.20 3.87 1.64
N VAL A 34 5.70 3.99 2.87
CA VAL A 34 4.89 3.90 4.08
C VAL A 34 3.87 5.05 4.12
N GLY A 35 2.62 4.70 4.44
CA GLY A 35 1.48 5.62 4.46
C GLY A 35 0.86 5.86 3.08
N LYS A 36 1.35 5.23 2.01
CA LYS A 36 0.75 5.35 0.68
C LYS A 36 -0.35 4.31 0.46
N TYR A 37 -1.40 4.74 -0.23
CA TYR A 37 -2.54 3.92 -0.60
C TYR A 37 -2.52 3.65 -2.09
N PHE A 38 -2.83 2.42 -2.46
CA PHE A 38 -2.78 1.95 -3.83
C PHE A 38 -4.09 1.27 -4.20
N LEU A 39 -4.47 1.45 -5.45
CA LEU A 39 -5.60 0.79 -6.07
C LEU A 39 -5.07 -0.26 -7.04
N SER A 40 -5.13 -1.53 -6.65
CA SER A 40 -4.85 -2.64 -7.56
C SER A 40 -5.96 -2.72 -8.59
N THR A 41 -5.57 -2.77 -9.87
CA THR A 41 -6.48 -2.95 -11.00
C THR A 41 -6.59 -4.42 -11.45
N GLU A 42 -5.83 -5.33 -10.83
CA GLU A 42 -5.79 -6.73 -11.22
C GLU A 42 -6.94 -7.54 -10.61
N LEU A 43 -7.77 -8.15 -11.47
CA LEU A 43 -8.86 -9.12 -11.20
C LEU A 43 -10.00 -8.66 -10.27
N LEU A 44 -9.70 -8.00 -9.16
CA LEU A 44 -10.64 -7.37 -8.25
C LEU A 44 -10.04 -6.04 -7.81
N ARG A 45 -10.75 -4.94 -8.11
CA ARG A 45 -10.36 -3.59 -7.68
C ARG A 45 -10.21 -3.57 -6.16
N ARG A 46 -8.97 -3.57 -5.67
CA ARG A 46 -8.63 -3.69 -4.24
C ARG A 46 -7.77 -2.52 -3.82
N VAL A 47 -8.12 -1.93 -2.69
CA VAL A 47 -7.33 -0.87 -2.06
C VAL A 47 -6.44 -1.50 -1.02
N PHE A 48 -5.16 -1.14 -1.06
CA PHE A 48 -4.21 -1.53 -0.03
C PHE A 48 -3.36 -0.34 0.45
N LEU A 49 -2.97 -0.38 1.71
CA LEU A 49 -2.12 0.57 2.39
C LEU A 49 -0.79 -0.11 2.74
N VAL A 50 0.32 0.57 2.46
CA VAL A 50 1.61 0.20 3.04
C VAL A 50 1.71 0.83 4.42
N ASP A 51 1.58 0.02 5.48
CA ASP A 51 1.42 0.46 6.86
C ASP A 51 2.74 0.71 7.57
N ASP A 52 3.71 -0.21 7.42
CA ASP A 52 5.03 -0.09 8.02
C ASP A 52 6.13 -0.70 7.13
N TYR A 53 7.37 -0.30 7.40
CA TYR A 53 8.58 -0.88 6.84
C TYR A 53 9.56 -1.23 7.96
N SER A 54 9.90 -2.51 8.07
CA SER A 54 10.83 -3.00 9.07
C SER A 54 11.99 -3.78 8.44
N VAL A 55 13.14 -3.76 9.10
CA VAL A 55 14.33 -4.53 8.68
C VAL A 55 14.76 -5.40 9.85
N SER A 56 14.76 -6.72 9.65
CA SER A 56 15.21 -7.67 10.65
C SER A 56 16.45 -8.43 10.18
N GLN A 57 17.32 -8.83 11.12
CA GLN A 57 18.54 -9.58 10.79
C GLN A 57 18.26 -10.96 10.16
N ARG A 58 17.11 -11.58 10.49
CA ARG A 58 16.77 -12.93 10.03
C ARG A 58 15.96 -12.96 8.73
N LYS A 59 15.06 -12.00 8.54
CA LYS A 59 14.13 -11.97 7.38
C LYS A 59 14.48 -10.89 6.35
N GLY A 60 15.40 -9.98 6.69
CA GLY A 60 15.73 -8.82 5.85
C GLY A 60 14.67 -7.73 5.96
N ALA A 61 14.62 -6.89 4.94
CA ALA A 61 13.64 -5.84 4.75
C ALA A 61 12.25 -6.43 4.43
N GLN A 62 11.21 -5.83 4.98
CA GLN A 62 9.83 -6.27 4.80
C GLN A 62 8.88 -5.07 5.00
N TYR A 63 7.73 -5.15 4.34
CA TYR A 63 6.64 -4.19 4.47
C TYR A 63 5.42 -4.87 5.06
N ASP A 64 4.68 -4.13 5.85
CA ASP A 64 3.38 -4.54 6.33
C ASP A 64 2.30 -3.85 5.48
N VAL A 65 1.39 -4.64 4.92
CA VAL A 65 0.36 -4.18 3.98
C VAL A 65 -1.02 -4.53 4.52
N LEU A 66 -1.93 -3.56 4.49
CA LEU A 66 -3.32 -3.69 4.93
C LEU A 66 -4.24 -3.56 3.72
N TYR A 67 -5.28 -4.39 3.65
CA TYR A 67 -6.29 -4.31 2.59
C TYR A 67 -7.60 -3.76 3.11
N GLU A 68 -8.27 -2.92 2.31
CA GLU A 68 -9.54 -2.29 2.72
C GLU A 68 -10.67 -3.32 2.88
N ASP A 69 -10.66 -4.41 2.11
CA ASP A 69 -11.71 -5.43 2.13
C ASP A 69 -11.61 -6.39 3.33
N THR A 70 -10.41 -6.54 3.92
CA THR A 70 -10.18 -7.35 5.12
C THR A 70 -10.14 -6.50 6.40
N GLY A 71 -10.03 -5.17 6.26
CA GLY A 71 -9.98 -4.23 7.38
C GLY A 71 -8.61 -4.17 8.06
N LEU A 72 -8.59 -3.72 9.32
CA LEU A 72 -7.37 -3.65 10.14
C LEU A 72 -6.93 -5.01 10.71
N ASP A 73 -7.75 -6.05 10.54
CA ASP A 73 -7.57 -7.34 11.19
C ASP A 73 -6.54 -8.23 10.48
N GLU A 74 -6.21 -7.94 9.21
CA GLU A 74 -5.26 -8.72 8.43
C GLU A 74 -4.14 -7.86 7.85
N THR A 75 -2.97 -7.91 8.50
CA THR A 75 -1.70 -7.38 7.98
C THR A 75 -0.96 -8.48 7.23
N LEU A 76 -0.63 -8.24 5.97
CA LEU A 76 0.26 -9.09 5.19
C LEU A 76 1.68 -8.54 5.20
N THR A 77 2.64 -9.36 5.62
CA THR A 77 4.06 -9.00 5.53
C THR A 77 4.61 -9.42 4.16
N ILE A 78 5.05 -8.44 3.36
CA ILE A 78 5.49 -8.60 1.98
C ILE A 78 6.96 -8.19 1.84
N LYS A 79 7.71 -8.90 1.00
CA LYS A 79 9.11 -8.54 0.70
C LYS A 79 9.16 -7.31 -0.22
N PRO A 80 10.22 -6.49 -0.16
CA PRO A 80 10.35 -5.28 -0.96
C PRO A 80 10.11 -5.48 -2.45
N GLU A 81 10.74 -6.49 -3.08
CA GLU A 81 10.59 -6.67 -4.52
C GLU A 81 9.17 -7.08 -4.92
N THR A 82 8.54 -7.95 -4.13
CA THR A 82 7.14 -8.33 -4.35
C THR A 82 6.21 -7.14 -4.17
N LEU A 83 6.46 -6.27 -3.18
CA LEU A 83 5.67 -5.06 -3.03
C LEU A 83 5.87 -4.12 -4.22
N LEU A 84 7.10 -3.96 -4.71
CA LEU A 84 7.41 -3.11 -5.85
C LEU A 84 6.74 -3.58 -7.14
N GLU A 85 6.70 -4.89 -7.37
CA GLU A 85 5.92 -5.50 -8.47
C GLU A 85 4.43 -5.18 -8.32
N MET A 86 3.87 -5.37 -7.12
CA MET A 86 2.47 -5.08 -6.85
C MET A 86 2.10 -3.60 -7.05
N VAL A 87 2.95 -2.66 -6.61
CA VAL A 87 2.66 -1.23 -6.79
C VAL A 87 2.89 -0.78 -8.23
N ALA A 88 3.81 -1.40 -8.98
CA ALA A 88 4.04 -1.07 -10.39
C ALA A 88 2.80 -1.33 -11.26
N GLU A 89 1.97 -2.30 -10.88
CA GLU A 89 0.72 -2.64 -11.56
C GLU A 89 -0.52 -1.98 -10.94
N ALA A 90 -0.33 -1.15 -9.91
CA ALA A 90 -1.40 -0.44 -9.23
C ALA A 90 -1.43 1.06 -9.61
N GLU A 91 -2.42 1.77 -9.09
CA GLU A 91 -2.46 3.23 -9.15
C GLU A 91 -2.28 3.84 -7.75
N LEU A 92 -1.46 4.89 -7.62
CA LEU A 92 -1.30 5.63 -6.37
C LEU A 92 -2.52 6.51 -6.15
N VAL A 93 -3.11 6.43 -4.95
CA VAL A 93 -4.16 7.35 -4.53
C VAL A 93 -3.52 8.66 -4.04
N THR A 94 -3.93 9.78 -4.63
CA THR A 94 -3.32 11.10 -4.42
C THR A 94 -4.09 12.00 -3.46
N ASN A 95 -5.35 11.66 -3.16
CA ASN A 95 -6.23 12.40 -2.27
C ASN A 95 -6.64 11.59 -1.03
N ALA A 96 -5.81 10.60 -0.64
CA ALA A 96 -6.08 9.82 0.55
C ALA A 96 -6.01 10.69 1.81
N LEU A 97 -6.92 10.44 2.76
CA LEU A 97 -6.93 11.15 4.04
C LEU A 97 -5.74 10.68 4.88
N PRO A 98 -4.96 11.59 5.50
CA PRO A 98 -3.90 11.17 6.41
C PRO A 98 -4.49 10.41 7.61
N ARG A 99 -3.86 9.30 8.00
CA ARG A 99 -4.17 8.64 9.28
C ARG A 99 -3.79 9.58 10.43
N HIS A 100 -4.77 9.91 11.27
CA HIS A 100 -4.60 10.61 12.54
C HIS A 100 -4.43 9.62 13.69
#